data_AF-A0A536FA52-F1
#
_entry.id   AF-A0A536FA52-F1
#
_cell.length_a   1.000
_cell.length_b   1.000
_cell.length_c   1.000
_cell.angle_alpha   90.00
_cell.angle_beta   90.00
_cell.angle_gamma   90.00
#
_symmetry.space_group_name_H-M   'P 1'
#
loop_
_entity.id
_entity.type
_entity.pdbx_description
1 polymer ?
#
loop_
_entity_poly.entity_id
_entity_poly.type
_entity_poly.pdbx_seq_one_letter_code
_entity_poly.pdbx_strand_id
1 'polypeptide(L)'
;MSFVHLHTHSEYSLLDGASRISEMVRLAAETGMPAIALTDHGVMYGAIELLAQAKAAGINPIIGQEAYVATRSRNQKEGRADRDPYHLILLVKDLTGYRNLIQLSSLAHLEGYYYKPRIDKALLAEHTEGLIALSSCLGGEVANRLLERDETGAEQAAMEYQRMFGDDYFLEIQNHGMEEQLRVNE
;
A
#
# COMPACT_ATOMS: atom_id res chain seq x y z
N MET A 1 -19.23 12.30 -12.62
CA MET A 1 -17.99 12.41 -11.80
C MET A 1 -17.28 11.07 -11.94
N SER A 2 -16.00 11.03 -12.30
CA SER A 2 -15.24 9.79 -12.48
C SER A 2 -14.41 9.53 -11.23
N PHE A 3 -14.32 8.29 -10.78
CA PHE A 3 -13.55 7.86 -9.62
C PHE A 3 -12.86 6.52 -9.91
N VAL A 4 -11.70 6.30 -9.29
CA VAL A 4 -10.92 5.06 -9.39
C VAL A 4 -10.47 4.68 -7.99
N HIS A 5 -10.71 3.43 -7.60
CA HIS A 5 -10.18 2.91 -6.35
C HIS A 5 -8.69 2.56 -6.51
N LEU A 6 -7.85 3.19 -5.70
CA LEU A 6 -6.39 3.00 -5.70
C LEU A 6 -5.88 2.12 -4.55
N HIS A 7 -6.71 1.88 -3.53
CA HIS A 7 -6.41 1.03 -2.39
C HIS A 7 -7.52 -0.02 -2.31
N THR A 8 -7.27 -1.22 -2.84
CA THR A 8 -8.22 -2.34 -2.78
C THR A 8 -7.52 -3.67 -2.58
N HIS A 9 -8.19 -4.56 -1.85
CA HIS A 9 -7.71 -5.90 -1.54
C HIS A 9 -8.55 -6.93 -2.29
N SER A 10 -7.86 -7.94 -2.83
CA SER A 10 -8.46 -9.11 -3.47
C SER A 10 -8.41 -10.34 -2.56
N GLU A 11 -8.87 -11.48 -3.07
CA GLU A 11 -8.72 -12.77 -2.41
C GLU A 11 -7.27 -13.18 -2.14
N TYR A 12 -6.29 -12.53 -2.78
CA TYR A 12 -4.86 -12.77 -2.54
C TYR A 12 -4.32 -12.09 -1.29
N SER A 13 -5.06 -11.16 -0.67
CA SER A 13 -4.87 -10.76 0.72
C SER A 13 -5.36 -11.87 1.64
N LEU A 14 -4.61 -12.97 1.71
CA LEU A 14 -5.03 -14.19 2.39
C LEU A 14 -5.45 -13.93 3.85
N LEU A 15 -6.58 -14.54 4.24
CA LEU A 15 -7.22 -14.43 5.56
C LEU A 15 -7.95 -13.09 5.84
N ASP A 16 -7.98 -12.16 4.88
CA ASP A 16 -8.65 -10.86 5.03
C ASP A 16 -9.52 -10.54 3.81
N GLY A 17 -8.90 -10.45 2.63
CA GLY A 17 -9.58 -10.04 1.41
C GLY A 17 -10.60 -11.06 0.89
N ALA A 18 -11.78 -10.55 0.53
CA ALA A 18 -12.91 -11.35 0.04
C ALA A 18 -13.32 -11.03 -1.40
N SER A 19 -12.76 -9.96 -1.98
CA SER A 19 -13.11 -9.49 -3.32
C SER A 19 -12.41 -10.32 -4.38
N ARG A 20 -13.17 -10.95 -5.28
CA ARG A 20 -12.57 -11.67 -6.42
C ARG A 20 -12.10 -10.69 -7.49
N ILE A 21 -10.88 -10.83 -8.00
CA ILE A 21 -10.35 -9.96 -9.08
C ILE A 21 -11.34 -9.84 -10.25
N SER A 22 -11.98 -10.94 -10.65
CA SER A 22 -12.96 -10.93 -11.75
C SER A 22 -14.19 -10.08 -11.46
N GLU A 23 -14.67 -10.11 -10.21
CA GLU A 23 -15.83 -9.33 -9.78
C GLU A 23 -15.45 -7.85 -9.61
N MET A 24 -14.24 -7.57 -9.12
CA MET A 24 -13.70 -6.21 -9.01
C MET A 24 -13.60 -5.55 -10.40
N VAL A 25 -13.02 -6.25 -11.38
CA VAL A 25 -12.89 -5.77 -12.76
C VAL A 25 -14.27 -5.60 -13.41
N ARG A 26 -15.18 -6.57 -13.22
CA ARG A 26 -16.55 -6.45 -13.74
C ARG A 26 -17.25 -5.21 -13.20
N LEU A 27 -17.19 -4.99 -11.88
CA LEU A 27 -17.84 -3.86 -11.24
C LEU A 27 -17.24 -2.53 -11.71
N ALA A 28 -15.92 -2.45 -11.87
CA ALA A 28 -15.26 -1.26 -12.43
C ALA A 28 -15.80 -0.94 -13.84
N ALA A 29 -15.95 -1.95 -14.70
CA ALA A 29 -16.50 -1.77 -16.04
C ALA A 29 -18.00 -1.37 -16.02
N GLU A 30 -18.81 -2.04 -15.21
CA GLU A 30 -20.26 -1.76 -15.07
C GLU A 30 -20.53 -0.34 -14.54
N THR A 31 -19.65 0.18 -13.68
CA THR A 31 -19.77 1.51 -13.09
C THR A 31 -19.04 2.59 -13.88
N GLY A 32 -18.40 2.24 -15.00
CA GLY A 32 -17.70 3.19 -15.87
C GLY A 32 -16.40 3.74 -15.27
N MET A 33 -15.78 3.04 -14.33
CA MET A 33 -14.44 3.39 -13.82
C MET A 33 -13.39 3.09 -14.91
N PRO A 34 -12.49 4.03 -15.25
CA PRO A 34 -11.50 3.81 -16.31
C PRO A 34 -10.34 2.90 -15.89
N ALA A 35 -10.17 2.67 -14.59
CA ALA A 35 -9.06 1.92 -14.02
C ALA A 35 -9.46 1.26 -12.70
N ILE A 36 -8.64 0.30 -12.25
CA ILE A 36 -8.72 -0.27 -10.90
C ILE A 36 -7.33 -0.69 -10.42
N ALA A 37 -7.01 -0.39 -9.15
CA ALA A 37 -5.77 -0.82 -8.53
C ALA A 37 -5.93 -2.06 -7.68
N LEU A 38 -4.90 -2.91 -7.63
CA LEU A 38 -4.79 -4.02 -6.68
C LEU A 38 -3.62 -3.77 -5.73
N THR A 39 -3.90 -3.72 -4.43
CA THR A 39 -2.94 -3.39 -3.37
C THR A 39 -3.03 -4.39 -2.23
N ASP A 40 -2.77 -5.67 -2.52
CA ASP A 40 -2.87 -6.73 -1.52
C ASP A 40 -1.82 -6.59 -0.39
N HIS A 41 -2.14 -7.19 0.76
CA HIS A 41 -1.31 -7.13 1.96
C HIS A 41 0.04 -7.83 1.79
N GLY A 42 1.10 -7.05 1.60
CA GLY A 42 2.49 -7.51 1.58
C GLY A 42 2.85 -8.43 0.42
N VAL A 43 1.98 -8.57 -0.59
CA VAL A 43 2.14 -9.54 -1.69
C VAL A 43 1.68 -8.97 -3.03
N MET A 44 2.14 -9.56 -4.13
CA MET A 44 1.74 -9.22 -5.51
C MET A 44 1.13 -10.40 -6.27
N TYR A 45 0.59 -11.40 -5.56
CA TYR A 45 0.19 -12.68 -6.17
C TYR A 45 -0.86 -12.51 -7.29
N GLY A 46 -1.82 -11.60 -7.11
CA GLY A 46 -2.88 -11.32 -8.07
C GLY A 46 -2.50 -10.40 -9.23
N ALA A 47 -1.27 -9.88 -9.29
CA ALA A 47 -0.90 -8.83 -10.26
C ALA A 47 -1.08 -9.27 -11.73
N ILE A 48 -0.67 -10.49 -12.08
CA ILE A 48 -0.79 -11.01 -13.44
C ILE A 48 -2.24 -11.32 -13.81
N GLU A 49 -3.02 -11.79 -12.84
CA GLU A 49 -4.45 -12.04 -13.03
C GLU A 49 -5.22 -10.74 -13.26
N LEU A 50 -4.96 -9.71 -12.44
CA LEU A 50 -5.52 -8.38 -12.64
C LEU A 50 -5.19 -7.86 -14.06
N LEU A 51 -3.92 -7.90 -14.46
CA LEU A 51 -3.49 -7.46 -15.78
C LEU A 51 -4.29 -8.14 -16.90
N ALA A 52 -4.43 -9.46 -16.83
CA ALA A 52 -5.12 -10.23 -17.84
C ALA A 52 -6.61 -9.89 -17.92
N GLN A 53 -7.29 -9.84 -16.77
CA GLN A 53 -8.74 -9.63 -16.70
C GLN A 53 -9.12 -8.18 -16.99
N ALA A 54 -8.42 -7.20 -16.41
CA ALA A 54 -8.67 -5.79 -16.67
C ALA A 54 -8.49 -5.45 -18.15
N LYS A 55 -7.42 -5.96 -18.78
CA LYS A 55 -7.18 -5.76 -20.21
C LYS A 55 -8.29 -6.36 -21.07
N ALA A 56 -8.79 -7.55 -20.73
CA ALA A 56 -9.90 -8.17 -21.45
C ALA A 56 -11.21 -7.36 -21.32
N ALA A 57 -11.40 -6.67 -20.20
CA ALA A 57 -12.55 -5.80 -19.93
C ALA A 57 -12.37 -4.35 -20.42
N GLY A 58 -11.22 -3.99 -21.01
CA GLY A 58 -10.92 -2.62 -21.43
C GLY A 58 -10.69 -1.63 -20.27
N ILE A 59 -10.36 -2.15 -19.08
CA ILE A 59 -10.05 -1.37 -17.87
C ILE A 59 -8.54 -1.25 -17.74
N ASN A 60 -8.04 -0.07 -17.31
CA ASN A 60 -6.62 0.11 -17.03
C ASN A 60 -6.25 -0.53 -15.66
N PRO A 61 -5.42 -1.60 -15.62
CA PRO A 61 -4.95 -2.18 -14.37
C PRO A 61 -3.87 -1.31 -13.74
N ILE A 62 -3.97 -1.05 -12.43
CA ILE A 62 -2.92 -0.43 -11.63
C ILE A 62 -2.38 -1.48 -10.66
N ILE A 63 -1.11 -1.83 -10.81
CA ILE A 63 -0.47 -2.80 -9.91
C ILE A 63 0.06 -2.04 -8.70
N GLY A 64 -0.17 -2.57 -7.51
CA GLY A 64 0.40 -2.06 -6.28
C GLY A 64 0.55 -3.14 -5.23
N GLN A 65 0.84 -2.69 -4.01
CA GLN A 65 0.95 -3.51 -2.81
C GLN A 65 0.71 -2.61 -1.60
N GLU A 66 -0.05 -3.10 -0.61
CA GLU A 66 0.01 -2.51 0.73
C GLU A 66 1.18 -3.15 1.47
N ALA A 67 2.33 -2.48 1.45
CA ALA A 67 3.56 -2.97 2.07
C ALA A 67 3.49 -2.85 3.60
N TYR A 68 4.06 -3.84 4.29
CA TYR A 68 4.34 -3.74 5.72
C TYR A 68 5.70 -3.08 5.93
N VAL A 69 5.73 -1.96 6.63
CA VAL A 69 6.96 -1.23 6.97
C VAL A 69 7.29 -1.45 8.44
N ALA A 70 8.45 -2.03 8.73
CA ALA A 70 8.92 -2.22 10.09
C ALA A 70 9.07 -0.86 10.80
N THR A 71 8.61 -0.79 12.06
CA THR A 71 8.73 0.40 12.92
C THR A 71 10.18 0.76 13.25
N ARG A 72 11.07 -0.23 13.21
CA ARG A 72 12.52 -0.09 13.42
C ARG A 72 13.28 -0.58 12.18
N SER A 73 13.87 -1.78 12.24
CA SER A 73 14.52 -2.42 11.09
C SER A 73 13.81 -3.70 10.72
N ARG A 74 13.81 -4.05 9.43
CA ARG A 74 13.29 -5.33 8.93
C ARG A 74 14.03 -6.54 9.53
N ASN A 75 15.27 -6.34 9.99
CA ASN A 75 16.12 -7.36 10.60
C ASN A 75 15.83 -7.59 12.10
N GLN A 76 15.05 -6.71 12.75
CA GLN A 76 14.68 -6.86 14.16
C GLN A 76 13.39 -7.68 14.32
N LYS A 77 13.39 -8.58 15.32
CA LYS A 77 12.34 -9.58 15.58
C LYS A 77 12.13 -9.79 17.09
N GLU A 78 11.91 -8.69 17.81
CA GLU A 78 11.79 -8.65 19.28
C GLU A 78 10.34 -8.39 19.72
N GLY A 79 9.64 -9.47 20.04
CA GLY A 79 8.34 -9.41 20.72
C GLY A 79 7.35 -8.45 20.05
N ARG A 80 6.64 -7.67 20.87
CA ARG A 80 5.61 -6.72 20.40
C ARG A 80 6.19 -5.53 19.63
N ALA A 81 7.43 -5.14 19.89
CA ALA A 81 8.04 -3.96 19.27
C ALA A 81 8.19 -4.10 17.75
N ASP A 82 8.39 -5.33 17.26
CA ASP A 82 8.60 -5.61 15.83
C ASP A 82 7.47 -6.42 15.20
N ARG A 83 6.50 -6.90 16.00
CA ARG A 83 5.40 -7.73 15.52
C ARG A 83 4.43 -6.97 14.64
N ASP A 84 4.15 -5.71 14.99
CA ASP A 84 3.07 -4.91 14.43
C ASP A 84 3.68 -3.80 13.52
N PRO A 85 3.84 -4.05 12.21
CA PRO A 85 4.39 -3.07 11.27
C PRO A 85 3.36 -2.01 10.87
N TYR A 86 3.83 -0.88 10.34
CA TYR A 86 2.98 0.08 9.65
C TYR A 86 2.58 -0.41 8.27
N HIS A 87 1.50 0.16 7.72
CA HIS A 87 1.08 -0.03 6.34
C HIS A 87 1.56 1.13 5.46
N LEU A 88 1.84 0.85 4.20
CA LEU A 88 2.17 1.86 3.19
C LEU A 88 1.66 1.39 1.82
N ILE A 89 0.85 2.19 1.14
CA ILE A 89 0.42 1.85 -0.23
C ILE A 89 1.51 2.24 -1.20
N LEU A 90 1.92 1.28 -2.03
CA LEU A 90 2.83 1.49 -3.14
C LEU A 90 2.11 1.15 -4.45
N LEU A 91 2.13 2.07 -5.41
CA LEU A 91 1.56 1.89 -6.74
C LEU A 91 2.65 1.99 -7.79
N VAL A 92 2.57 1.13 -8.81
CA VAL A 92 3.51 1.10 -9.93
C VAL A 92 3.13 2.18 -10.95
N LYS A 93 4.02 3.14 -11.18
CA LYS A 93 3.88 4.17 -12.22
C LYS A 93 4.38 3.70 -13.58
N ASP A 94 5.45 2.91 -13.59
CA ASP A 94 6.12 2.44 -14.82
C ASP A 94 6.84 1.10 -14.63
N LEU A 95 7.56 0.64 -15.67
CA LEU A 95 8.28 -0.64 -15.63
C LEU A 95 9.42 -0.66 -14.60
N THR A 96 10.06 0.47 -14.31
CA THR A 96 11.07 0.56 -13.25
C THR A 96 10.41 0.36 -11.89
N GLY A 97 9.28 1.03 -11.66
CA GLY A 97 8.44 0.83 -10.49
C GLY A 97 8.02 -0.62 -10.30
N TYR A 98 7.60 -1.29 -11.37
CA TYR A 98 7.21 -2.71 -11.31
C TYR A 98 8.38 -3.60 -10.82
N ARG A 99 9.59 -3.37 -11.34
CA ARG A 99 10.79 -4.10 -10.93
C ARG A 99 11.15 -3.80 -9.47
N ASN A 100 11.05 -2.54 -9.07
CA ASN A 100 11.30 -2.12 -7.69
C ASN A 100 10.29 -2.75 -6.73
N LEU A 101 9.00 -2.79 -7.08
CA LEU A 101 7.98 -3.42 -6.23
C LEU A 101 8.18 -4.93 -6.10
N ILE A 102 8.56 -5.62 -7.19
CA ILE A 102 8.96 -7.04 -7.13
C ILE A 102 10.13 -7.23 -6.16
N GLN A 103 11.15 -6.38 -6.24
CA GLN A 103 12.33 -6.49 -5.40
C GLN A 103 11.98 -6.25 -3.92
N LEU A 104 11.22 -5.20 -3.62
CA LEU A 104 10.71 -4.90 -2.28
C LEU A 104 9.89 -6.07 -1.73
N SER A 105 8.93 -6.59 -2.50
CA SER A 105 8.09 -7.73 -2.10
C SER A 105 8.92 -8.99 -1.82
N SER A 106 9.91 -9.26 -2.68
CA SER A 106 10.80 -10.41 -2.54
C SER A 106 11.68 -10.30 -1.29
N LEU A 107 12.34 -9.16 -1.09
CA LEU A 107 13.21 -8.93 0.07
C LEU A 107 12.43 -8.87 1.38
N ALA A 108 11.18 -8.37 1.36
CA ALA A 108 10.30 -8.43 2.52
C ALA A 108 10.06 -9.86 3.00
N HIS A 109 9.94 -10.81 2.08
CA HIS A 109 9.78 -12.24 2.39
C HIS A 109 11.10 -12.91 2.76
N LEU A 110 12.19 -12.60 2.05
CA LEU A 110 13.47 -13.29 2.22
C LEU A 110 14.24 -12.80 3.47
N GLU A 111 14.19 -11.50 3.75
CA GLU A 111 15.00 -10.88 4.81
C GLU A 111 14.12 -10.41 5.98
N GLY A 112 13.03 -9.72 5.68
CA GLY A 112 12.25 -8.98 6.67
C GLY A 112 11.11 -9.74 7.35
N TYR A 113 10.90 -11.00 6.96
CA TYR A 113 9.77 -11.78 7.44
C TYR A 113 9.87 -12.05 8.95
N TYR A 114 8.80 -11.69 9.68
CA TYR A 114 8.61 -12.08 11.08
C TYR A 114 7.24 -12.73 11.26
N TYR A 115 6.18 -11.94 11.45
CA TYR A 115 4.79 -12.41 11.33
C TYR A 115 4.17 -12.03 9.98
N LYS A 116 4.72 -10.98 9.37
CA LYS A 116 4.37 -10.44 8.06
C LYS A 116 5.68 -10.22 7.27
N PRO A 117 5.66 -10.24 5.93
CA PRO A 117 6.81 -9.86 5.11
C PRO A 117 6.99 -8.34 5.19
N ARG A 118 8.02 -7.86 5.89
CA ARG A 118 8.22 -6.43 6.15
C ARG A 118 9.41 -5.88 5.36
N ILE A 119 9.27 -4.68 4.83
CA ILE A 119 10.42 -3.85 4.45
C ILE A 119 10.80 -2.93 5.61
N ASP A 120 11.85 -2.14 5.45
CA ASP A 120 12.12 -0.96 6.29
C ASP A 120 12.36 0.26 5.40
N LYS A 121 12.35 1.45 6.01
CA LYS A 121 12.55 2.72 5.29
C LYS A 121 13.89 2.81 4.55
N ALA A 122 14.93 2.16 5.08
CA ALA A 122 16.23 2.09 4.41
C ALA A 122 16.13 1.32 3.09
N LEU A 123 15.54 0.12 3.10
CA LEU A 123 15.31 -0.64 1.88
C LEU A 123 14.35 0.07 0.92
N LEU A 124 13.30 0.72 1.45
CA LEU A 124 12.35 1.47 0.64
C LEU A 124 13.03 2.60 -0.14
N ALA A 125 13.93 3.35 0.51
CA ALA A 125 14.67 4.45 -0.10
C ALA A 125 15.57 4.02 -1.26
N GLU A 126 16.00 2.75 -1.32
CA GLU A 126 16.79 2.19 -2.42
C GLU A 126 15.94 1.86 -3.66
N HIS A 127 14.60 1.84 -3.54
CA HIS A 127 13.68 1.33 -4.56
C HIS A 127 12.47 2.25 -4.82
N THR A 128 12.60 3.57 -4.63
CA THR A 128 11.49 4.52 -4.82
C THR A 128 11.19 4.85 -6.28
N GLU A 129 12.17 4.71 -7.18
CA GLU A 129 12.02 5.11 -8.59
C GLU A 129 10.85 4.37 -9.26
N GLY A 130 9.96 5.12 -9.92
CA GLY A 130 8.80 4.57 -10.62
C GLY A 130 7.66 4.13 -9.71
N LEU A 131 7.71 4.42 -8.41
CA LEU A 131 6.64 4.14 -7.46
C LEU A 131 5.94 5.41 -7.00
N ILE A 132 4.63 5.29 -6.75
CA ILE A 132 3.81 6.28 -6.03
C ILE A 132 3.52 5.71 -4.64
N ALA A 133 3.60 6.54 -3.61
CA ALA A 133 3.30 6.16 -2.23
C ALA A 133 2.10 6.95 -1.68
N LEU A 134 1.19 6.25 -0.99
CA LEU A 134 0.12 6.88 -0.24
C LEU A 134 0.32 6.61 1.26
N SER A 135 -0.06 7.57 2.12
CA SER A 135 0.10 7.46 3.58
C SER A 135 -0.66 6.30 4.25
N SER A 136 -1.48 5.57 3.50
CA SER A 136 -2.22 4.38 3.91
C SER A 136 -3.39 4.64 4.88
N CYS A 137 -3.96 3.57 5.41
CA CYS A 137 -5.09 3.53 6.32
C CYS A 137 -4.69 3.93 7.76
N LEU A 138 -5.55 3.65 8.76
CA LEU A 138 -5.22 3.87 10.18
C LEU A 138 -3.99 3.06 10.66
N GLY A 139 -3.62 2.00 9.94
CA GLY A 139 -2.39 1.23 10.16
C GLY A 139 -1.13 1.89 9.58
N GLY A 140 -1.26 2.96 8.82
CA GLY A 140 -0.14 3.74 8.30
C GLY A 140 0.57 4.55 9.39
N GLU A 141 1.86 4.81 9.20
CA GLU A 141 2.68 5.49 10.21
C GLU A 141 2.16 6.89 10.58
N VAL A 142 1.74 7.68 9.58
CA VAL A 142 1.24 9.04 9.80
C VAL A 142 -0.03 9.02 10.63
N ALA A 143 -1.03 8.23 10.22
CA ALA A 143 -2.30 8.12 10.94
C ALA A 143 -2.10 7.53 12.34
N ASN A 144 -1.23 6.54 12.50
CA ASN A 144 -0.94 5.94 13.80
C ASN A 144 -0.35 6.97 14.78
N ARG A 145 0.60 7.80 14.34
CA ARG A 145 1.17 8.86 15.18
C ARG A 145 0.14 9.93 15.55
N LEU A 146 -0.73 10.32 14.63
CA LEU A 146 -1.86 11.21 14.93
C LEU A 146 -2.82 10.58 15.96
N LEU A 147 -3.04 9.26 15.89
CA LEU A 147 -3.81 8.52 16.90
C LEU A 147 -3.15 8.51 18.28
N GLU A 148 -1.83 8.56 18.33
CA GLU A 148 -1.04 8.68 19.56
C GLU A 148 -0.86 10.13 20.06
N ARG A 149 -1.45 11.11 19.36
CA ARG A 149 -1.31 12.56 19.61
C ARG A 149 0.13 13.06 19.44
N ASP A 150 0.91 12.38 18.60
CA ASP A 150 2.27 12.76 18.19
C ASP A 150 2.20 13.49 16.83
N GLU A 151 1.67 14.72 16.82
CA GLU A 151 1.54 15.53 15.60
C GLU A 151 2.90 15.83 14.97
N THR A 152 3.91 16.14 15.79
CA THR A 152 5.27 16.41 15.33
C THR A 152 5.88 15.17 14.66
N GLY A 153 5.73 13.98 15.24
CA GLY A 153 6.21 12.75 14.62
C GLY A 153 5.42 12.39 13.36
N ALA A 154 4.11 12.65 13.32
CA ALA A 154 3.28 12.43 12.13
C ALA A 154 3.76 13.30 10.95
N GLU A 155 4.02 14.59 11.22
CA GLU A 155 4.58 15.53 10.24
C GLU A 155 5.97 15.06 9.78
N GLN A 156 6.85 14.67 10.70
CA GLN A 156 8.18 14.16 10.38
C GLN A 156 8.12 12.90 9.49
N ALA A 157 7.21 11.96 9.79
CA ALA A 157 7.01 10.76 8.99
C ALA A 157 6.52 11.12 7.58
N ALA A 158 5.52 12.00 7.47
CA ALA A 158 5.01 12.46 6.17
C ALA A 158 6.12 13.18 5.36
N MET A 159 6.92 14.03 6.00
CA MET A 159 8.05 14.70 5.34
C MET A 159 9.18 13.74 4.96
N GLU A 160 9.38 12.64 5.69
CA GLU A 160 10.33 11.60 5.32
C GLU A 160 9.89 10.88 4.03
N TYR A 161 8.63 10.45 3.95
CA TYR A 161 8.09 9.87 2.72
C TYR A 161 8.07 10.88 1.57
N GLN A 162 7.68 12.14 1.80
CA GLN A 162 7.76 13.21 0.79
C GLN A 162 9.18 13.40 0.27
N ARG A 163 10.21 13.29 1.12
CA ARG A 163 11.62 13.37 0.68
C ARG A 163 12.06 12.15 -0.14
N MET A 164 11.53 10.97 0.17
CA MET A 164 11.84 9.72 -0.54
C MET A 164 11.19 9.64 -1.92
N PHE A 165 9.94 10.09 -2.05
CA PHE A 165 9.13 9.94 -3.27
C PHE A 165 8.92 11.25 -4.04
N GLY A 166 9.19 12.41 -3.43
CA GLY A 166 8.96 13.71 -4.07
C GLY A 166 7.49 13.93 -4.39
N ASP A 167 7.20 14.34 -5.63
CA ASP A 167 5.84 14.59 -6.11
C ASP A 167 4.97 13.32 -6.20
N ASP A 168 5.57 12.14 -6.07
CA ASP A 168 4.89 10.84 -6.08
C ASP A 168 4.41 10.39 -4.68
N TYR A 169 4.44 11.27 -3.67
CA TYR A 169 3.84 11.02 -2.36
C TYR A 169 2.51 11.76 -2.18
N PHE A 170 1.50 11.04 -1.66
CA PHE A 170 0.18 11.61 -1.39
C PHE A 170 -0.29 11.23 0.02
N LEU A 171 -0.99 12.17 0.67
CA LEU A 171 -1.77 11.87 1.86
C LEU A 171 -3.06 11.15 1.44
N GLU A 172 -3.28 9.97 2.00
CA GLU A 172 -4.46 9.16 1.76
C GLU A 172 -5.56 9.51 2.74
N ILE A 173 -6.76 9.79 2.22
CA ILE A 173 -7.94 10.11 3.02
C ILE A 173 -8.97 9.00 2.80
N GLN A 174 -9.39 8.38 3.90
CA GLN A 174 -10.43 7.36 3.93
C GLN A 174 -11.49 7.73 4.98
N ASN A 175 -12.76 7.48 4.69
CA ASN A 175 -13.84 7.77 5.61
C ASN A 175 -14.95 6.71 5.56
N HIS A 176 -15.00 5.88 6.59
CA HIS A 176 -16.01 4.85 6.83
C HIS A 176 -16.96 5.24 7.96
N GLY A 177 -16.90 6.49 8.43
CA GLY A 177 -17.68 6.99 9.57
C GLY A 177 -17.13 6.62 10.95
N MET A 178 -15.87 6.16 11.03
CA MET A 178 -15.20 5.85 12.29
C MET A 178 -14.66 7.12 12.96
N GLU A 179 -14.75 7.20 14.29
CA GLU A 179 -14.27 8.36 15.06
C GLU A 179 -12.76 8.58 14.86
N GLU A 180 -11.99 7.49 14.82
CA GLU A 180 -10.56 7.51 14.57
C GLU A 180 -10.23 8.13 13.21
N GLN A 181 -11.00 7.80 12.17
CA GLN A 181 -10.80 8.35 10.81
C GLN A 181 -11.18 9.82 10.75
N LEU A 182 -12.28 10.22 11.37
CA LEU A 182 -12.65 11.64 11.44
C LEU A 182 -11.54 12.45 12.09
N ARG A 183 -10.95 11.94 13.18
CA ARG A 183 -9.89 12.62 13.91
C ARG A 183 -8.57 12.75 13.14
N VAL A 184 -8.14 11.72 12.41
CA VAL A 184 -6.87 11.78 11.66
C VAL A 184 -6.98 12.51 10.32
N ASN A 185 -8.21 12.77 9.85
CA ASN A 185 -8.47 13.49 8.60
C ASN A 185 -8.62 15.01 8.79
N GLU A 186 -8.70 15.49 10.03
CA GLU A 186 -8.72 16.93 10.39
C GLU A 186 -7.33 17.56 10.30
#